data_AF-A0A8C1RNY3-F1
#
_entry.id   AF-A0A8C1RNY3-F1
#
_cell.length_a   1.000
_cell.length_b   1.000
_cell.length_c   1.000
_cell.angle_alpha   90.00
_cell.angle_beta   90.00
_cell.angle_gamma   90.00
#
_symmetry.space_group_name_H-M   'P 1'
#
loop_
_entity.id
_entity.type
_entity.pdbx_description
1 polymer ?
#
loop_
_entity_poly.entity_id
_entity_poly.type
_entity_poly.pdbx_seq_one_letter_code
_entity_poly.pdbx_strand_id
1 'polypeptide(L)'
;PPLPQKKLVNRTTSAPSDSGDKPLARSRPRLGNVTSCSSPQLNTLHLHALLRNMDSREGIYSKLGGLYAESLRRLALKCEEHFSSGQRNTLRFDESNWSLFKLTCNKPCCLSGDAVYYSASCASDTQNTYAVKICKGQAPDSKQAHLYSLSVQQSIPPHFNLQQDCGHFIACVPRSMLPSEESGPAEQERVVVITRDVPHQSVADFVREWESFHRAQPEVYERRVCFLLLQLCAGLEHLKAHGVTHRDLCMENLLLLQRPDPQQHSLPRLLISSFAKLKRLNADEPFLKRDHARLAPEIVSAAQYHKFDEFQTGILIYELLHRRNPFEATPGKCDYRCDELPPIPAASIYSPGLQRLAHLLLEPDPGRRIHIQDARRILQALLWGPRRELLEQPWVCGGAEGGGGGWRLEPRHDGLLNWLDVKRALLMMKFAERSLEPERNAELEDWLCCQYFSSANPRSLCQTAELLYSLRFTH
;
A
#
# COMPACT_ATOMS: atom_id res chain seq x y z
N PRO A 1 -7.83 2.81 -32.70
CA PRO A 1 -6.73 2.00 -33.29
C PRO A 1 -7.10 0.52 -33.18
N PRO A 2 -6.65 -0.36 -34.10
CA PRO A 2 -6.84 -1.80 -33.93
C PRO A 2 -5.96 -2.32 -32.78
N LEU A 3 -6.53 -3.22 -31.98
CA LEU A 3 -5.79 -3.95 -30.94
C LEU A 3 -4.84 -4.99 -31.57
N PRO A 4 -3.80 -5.44 -30.82
CA PRO A 4 -3.03 -6.66 -31.08
C PRO A 4 -3.83 -7.79 -31.75
N GLN A 5 -3.34 -8.31 -32.87
CA GLN A 5 -4.00 -9.36 -33.65
C GLN A 5 -3.79 -10.76 -33.04
N LYS A 6 -4.81 -11.60 -33.14
CA LYS A 6 -4.86 -12.99 -32.63
C LYS A 6 -4.20 -13.96 -33.63
N LYS A 7 -3.54 -15.02 -33.12
CA LYS A 7 -3.17 -16.20 -33.93
C LYS A 7 -4.04 -17.39 -33.52
N LEU A 8 -4.85 -17.92 -34.44
CA LEU A 8 -5.55 -19.20 -34.26
C LEU A 8 -4.53 -20.34 -34.39
N VAL A 9 -4.44 -21.20 -33.36
CA VAL A 9 -3.76 -22.49 -33.47
C VAL A 9 -4.79 -23.54 -33.87
N ASN A 10 -4.62 -24.11 -35.07
CA ASN A 10 -5.46 -25.20 -35.58
C ASN A 10 -5.24 -26.48 -34.76
N ARG A 11 -6.33 -27.08 -34.27
CA ARG A 11 -6.37 -28.51 -33.90
C ARG A 11 -7.58 -29.16 -34.57
N THR A 12 -7.30 -30.23 -35.28
CA THR A 12 -8.21 -31.00 -36.15
C THR A 12 -8.71 -32.25 -35.41
N THR A 13 -10.04 -32.52 -35.50
CA THR A 13 -10.78 -33.82 -35.46
C THR A 13 -10.72 -34.69 -34.18
N SER A 14 -11.76 -35.37 -33.67
CA SER A 14 -13.07 -35.85 -34.21
C SER A 14 -13.96 -36.47 -33.10
N ALA A 15 -15.28 -36.16 -33.10
CA ALA A 15 -16.53 -36.96 -32.92
C ALA A 15 -16.69 -38.11 -31.85
N PRO A 16 -17.92 -38.61 -31.50
CA PRO A 16 -19.25 -38.30 -32.03
C PRO A 16 -20.37 -38.01 -30.98
N SER A 17 -21.53 -37.68 -31.56
CA SER A 17 -22.88 -37.43 -31.08
C SER A 17 -23.52 -38.51 -30.20
N ASP A 18 -24.36 -38.10 -29.25
CA ASP A 18 -25.52 -38.90 -28.85
C ASP A 18 -26.75 -38.02 -28.57
N SER A 19 -27.89 -38.54 -29.02
CA SER A 19 -29.21 -37.92 -29.12
C SER A 19 -30.07 -38.20 -27.89
N GLY A 20 -30.83 -37.20 -27.42
CA GLY A 20 -31.80 -37.38 -26.34
C GLY A 20 -32.73 -36.19 -26.16
N ASP A 21 -33.82 -36.17 -26.94
CA ASP A 21 -34.97 -35.29 -26.76
C ASP A 21 -35.77 -35.65 -25.49
N LYS A 22 -36.14 -34.64 -24.66
CA LYS A 22 -37.51 -34.36 -24.11
C LYS A 22 -37.52 -33.27 -23.01
N PRO A 23 -38.68 -32.65 -22.69
CA PRO A 23 -38.85 -31.20 -22.82
C PRO A 23 -38.81 -30.37 -21.52
N LEU A 24 -38.60 -29.06 -21.73
CA LEU A 24 -38.59 -27.96 -20.75
C LEU A 24 -39.95 -27.71 -20.08
N ALA A 25 -39.96 -27.79 -18.74
CA ALA A 25 -41.00 -27.17 -17.91
C ALA A 25 -40.59 -25.73 -17.55
N ARG A 26 -41.40 -24.76 -17.99
CA ARG A 26 -41.31 -23.35 -17.60
C ARG A 26 -41.67 -23.17 -16.12
N SER A 27 -40.72 -22.71 -15.30
CA SER A 27 -41.01 -22.06 -14.01
C SER A 27 -40.43 -20.65 -14.00
N ARG A 28 -41.32 -19.66 -13.82
CA ARG A 28 -40.97 -18.24 -13.64
C ARG A 28 -40.29 -18.06 -12.27
N PRO A 29 -39.17 -17.32 -12.15
CA PRO A 29 -38.76 -16.85 -10.84
C PRO A 29 -39.62 -15.64 -10.45
N ARG A 30 -40.26 -15.74 -9.28
CA ARG A 30 -40.95 -14.64 -8.61
C ARG A 30 -39.93 -13.60 -8.16
N LEU A 31 -40.25 -12.31 -8.34
CA LEU A 31 -39.57 -11.19 -7.70
C LEU A 31 -39.56 -11.41 -6.18
N GLY A 32 -38.36 -11.55 -5.61
CA GLY A 32 -38.14 -11.45 -4.17
C GLY A 32 -38.08 -9.97 -3.78
N ASN A 33 -39.02 -9.56 -2.94
CA ASN A 33 -39.10 -8.23 -2.37
C ASN A 33 -37.83 -7.86 -1.60
N VAL A 34 -37.46 -6.59 -1.78
CA VAL A 34 -36.47 -5.82 -1.04
C VAL A 34 -36.61 -6.04 0.46
N THR A 35 -35.62 -6.68 1.08
CA THR A 35 -35.45 -6.63 2.53
C THR A 35 -34.88 -5.27 2.91
N SER A 36 -35.70 -4.52 3.64
CA SER A 36 -35.35 -3.27 4.30
C SER A 36 -34.09 -3.43 5.16
N CYS A 37 -33.22 -2.42 5.08
CA CYS A 37 -32.06 -2.28 5.94
C CYS A 37 -32.46 -2.36 7.42
N SER A 38 -31.99 -3.40 8.11
CA SER A 38 -32.07 -3.49 9.55
C SER A 38 -31.09 -2.49 10.17
N SER A 39 -31.63 -1.41 10.72
CA SER A 39 -30.94 -0.57 11.70
C SER A 39 -30.37 -1.46 12.82
N PRO A 40 -29.12 -1.26 13.29
CA PRO A 40 -28.63 -2.05 14.40
C PRO A 40 -29.46 -1.67 15.64
N GLN A 41 -30.29 -2.59 16.12
CA GLN A 41 -30.91 -2.48 17.43
C GLN A 41 -29.77 -2.43 18.47
N LEU A 42 -29.59 -1.27 19.09
CA LEU A 42 -28.72 -1.16 20.26
C LEU A 42 -29.33 -2.03 21.36
N ASN A 43 -28.77 -3.23 21.58
CA ASN A 43 -29.22 -4.12 22.65
C ASN A 43 -29.17 -3.37 23.99
N THR A 44 -30.27 -3.40 24.75
CA THR A 44 -30.44 -2.78 26.09
C THR A 44 -29.33 -3.17 27.08
N LEU A 45 -28.71 -4.34 26.90
CA LEU A 45 -27.54 -4.80 27.66
C LEU A 45 -26.26 -3.98 27.42
N HIS A 46 -26.03 -3.50 26.20
CA HIS A 46 -24.90 -2.62 25.90
C HIS A 46 -25.07 -1.26 26.58
N LEU A 47 -26.30 -0.71 26.57
CA LEU A 47 -26.59 0.57 27.22
C LEU A 47 -26.41 0.46 28.75
N HIS A 48 -26.86 -0.65 29.35
CA HIS A 48 -26.70 -0.89 30.79
C HIS A 48 -25.24 -1.11 31.21
N ALA A 49 -24.44 -1.81 30.39
CA ALA A 49 -22.99 -1.93 30.59
C ALA A 49 -22.25 -0.60 30.40
N LEU A 50 -22.72 0.26 29.49
CA LEU A 50 -22.21 1.61 29.29
C LEU A 50 -22.52 2.54 30.47
N LEU A 51 -23.70 2.41 31.08
CA LEU A 51 -24.15 3.28 32.17
C LEU A 51 -23.76 2.81 33.59
N ARG A 52 -23.21 1.59 33.77
CA ARG A 52 -22.63 1.16 35.07
C ARG A 52 -21.41 2.01 35.46
N ASN A 53 -21.13 2.27 36.74
CA ASN A 53 -19.96 3.05 37.16
C ASN A 53 -19.87 4.46 36.54
N MET A 54 -21.02 5.06 36.17
CA MET A 54 -21.11 6.48 35.79
C MET A 54 -20.96 7.40 37.02
N ASP A 55 -20.96 6.83 38.23
CA ASP A 55 -20.87 7.59 39.48
C ASP A 55 -19.43 8.06 39.76
N SER A 56 -18.43 7.53 39.04
CA SER A 56 -17.04 7.99 39.10
C SER A 56 -16.59 8.62 37.79
N ARG A 57 -15.94 9.78 37.90
CA ARG A 57 -15.42 10.55 36.76
C ARG A 57 -14.39 9.74 35.97
N GLU A 58 -13.51 9.02 36.65
CA GLU A 58 -12.48 8.17 36.07
C GLU A 58 -13.10 6.98 35.32
N GLY A 59 -14.20 6.42 35.84
CA GLY A 59 -14.97 5.37 35.17
C GLY A 59 -15.61 5.85 33.87
N ILE A 60 -16.14 7.08 33.85
CA ILE A 60 -16.69 7.71 32.65
C ILE A 60 -15.60 7.91 31.58
N TYR A 61 -14.45 8.48 31.94
CA TYR A 61 -13.37 8.72 30.97
C TYR A 61 -12.83 7.44 30.35
N SER A 62 -12.61 6.41 31.18
CA SER A 62 -12.15 5.11 30.68
C SER A 62 -13.13 4.51 29.64
N LYS A 63 -14.43 4.62 29.91
CA LYS A 63 -15.47 4.14 28.98
C LYS A 63 -15.54 4.96 27.70
N LEU A 64 -15.47 6.28 27.80
CA LEU A 64 -15.44 7.17 26.63
C LEU A 64 -14.24 6.86 25.74
N GLY A 65 -13.05 6.70 26.31
CA GLY A 65 -11.84 6.30 25.55
C GLY A 65 -12.04 4.96 24.83
N GLY A 66 -12.63 3.97 25.50
CA GLY A 66 -12.98 2.68 24.89
C GLY A 66 -14.00 2.79 23.75
N LEU A 67 -15.05 3.60 23.93
CA LEU A 67 -16.05 3.88 22.90
C LEU A 67 -15.46 4.59 21.69
N TYR A 68 -14.56 5.56 21.90
CA TYR A 68 -13.90 6.27 20.82
C TYR A 68 -13.03 5.32 19.99
N ALA A 69 -12.26 4.46 20.65
CA ALA A 69 -11.42 3.46 19.98
C ALA A 69 -12.25 2.49 19.14
N GLU A 70 -13.35 1.95 19.69
CA GLU A 70 -14.24 1.03 18.98
C GLU A 70 -14.99 1.70 17.82
N SER A 71 -15.43 2.95 18.01
CA SER A 71 -16.10 3.72 16.96
C SER A 71 -15.17 3.98 15.79
N LEU A 72 -13.91 4.35 16.05
CA LEU A 72 -12.91 4.52 15.01
C LEU A 72 -12.56 3.22 14.29
N ARG A 73 -12.50 2.08 15.00
CA ARG A 73 -12.31 0.77 14.35
C ARG A 73 -13.44 0.49 13.34
N ARG A 74 -14.69 0.77 13.71
CA ARG A 74 -15.84 0.63 12.80
C ARG A 74 -15.79 1.61 11.64
N LEU A 75 -15.38 2.86 11.88
CA LEU A 75 -15.19 3.85 10.82
C LEU A 75 -14.09 3.44 9.84
N ALA A 76 -12.96 2.94 10.33
CA ALA A 76 -11.86 2.46 9.50
C ALA A 76 -12.32 1.31 8.58
N LEU A 77 -13.11 0.37 9.10
CA LEU A 77 -13.72 -0.70 8.29
C LEU A 77 -14.70 -0.16 7.25
N LYS A 78 -15.58 0.77 7.62
CA LYS A 78 -16.50 1.41 6.65
C LYS A 78 -15.77 2.16 5.55
N CYS A 79 -14.70 2.89 5.90
CA CYS A 79 -13.84 3.56 4.92
C CYS A 79 -13.17 2.54 4.00
N GLU A 80 -12.64 1.44 4.54
CA GLU A 80 -12.05 0.37 3.74
C GLU A 80 -13.06 -0.22 2.74
N GLU A 81 -14.32 -0.44 3.15
CA GLU A 81 -15.38 -0.87 2.23
C GLU A 81 -15.67 0.17 1.14
N HIS A 82 -15.72 1.45 1.50
CA HIS A 82 -15.93 2.55 0.55
C HIS A 82 -14.83 2.59 -0.51
N PHE A 83 -13.56 2.59 -0.07
CA PHE A 83 -12.39 2.66 -0.94
C PHE A 83 -12.14 1.37 -1.75
N SER A 84 -12.60 0.21 -1.24
CA SER A 84 -12.43 -1.08 -1.91
C SER A 84 -13.67 -1.53 -2.70
N SER A 85 -14.76 -0.75 -2.68
CA SER A 85 -16.03 -1.10 -3.33
C SER A 85 -15.90 -1.41 -4.82
N GLY A 86 -15.06 -0.66 -5.55
CA GLY A 86 -14.79 -0.88 -6.97
C GLY A 86 -14.04 -2.18 -7.31
N GLN A 87 -13.37 -2.79 -6.32
CA GLN A 87 -12.60 -4.03 -6.48
C GLN A 87 -13.46 -5.29 -6.28
N ARG A 88 -14.67 -5.18 -5.71
CA ARG A 88 -15.53 -6.34 -5.38
C ARG A 88 -16.21 -6.99 -6.59
N ASN A 89 -16.30 -6.31 -7.74
CA ASN A 89 -16.91 -6.89 -8.94
C ASN A 89 -15.90 -7.72 -9.74
N THR A 90 -16.02 -9.04 -9.59
CA THR A 90 -15.14 -10.10 -10.10
C THR A 90 -15.30 -10.35 -11.60
N LEU A 91 -15.35 -9.30 -12.44
CA LEU A 91 -15.29 -9.51 -13.88
C LEU A 91 -13.90 -10.06 -14.21
N ARG A 92 -13.86 -11.34 -14.55
CA ARG A 92 -12.67 -12.03 -15.05
C ARG A 92 -12.79 -12.13 -16.57
N PHE A 93 -11.72 -11.73 -17.24
CA PHE A 93 -11.59 -11.74 -18.68
C PHE A 93 -10.54 -12.77 -19.07
N ASP A 94 -10.83 -13.53 -20.12
CA ASP A 94 -9.88 -14.41 -20.76
C ASP A 94 -9.62 -13.94 -22.20
N GLU A 95 -8.89 -14.75 -22.96
CA GLU A 95 -8.58 -14.47 -24.36
C GLU A 95 -9.83 -14.28 -25.24
N SER A 96 -10.95 -14.92 -24.90
CA SER A 96 -12.20 -14.81 -25.67
C SER A 96 -12.84 -13.42 -25.55
N ASN A 97 -12.55 -12.70 -24.46
CA ASN A 97 -13.10 -11.38 -24.18
C ASN A 97 -12.29 -10.24 -24.80
N TRP A 98 -11.15 -10.52 -25.46
CA TRP A 98 -10.26 -9.47 -25.96
C TRP A 98 -10.94 -8.53 -26.97
N SER A 99 -11.82 -9.07 -27.81
CA SER A 99 -12.60 -8.29 -28.78
C SER A 99 -13.54 -7.26 -28.13
N LEU A 100 -13.83 -7.39 -26.83
CA LEU A 100 -14.64 -6.45 -26.07
C LEU A 100 -13.86 -5.19 -25.67
N PHE A 101 -12.53 -5.24 -25.70
CA PHE A 101 -11.70 -4.10 -25.31
C PHE A 101 -11.44 -3.19 -26.50
N LYS A 102 -11.32 -1.89 -26.24
CA LYS A 102 -10.88 -0.91 -27.23
C LYS A 102 -10.04 0.14 -26.53
N LEU A 103 -8.85 0.45 -27.07
CA LEU A 103 -8.02 1.52 -26.52
C LEU A 103 -8.73 2.86 -26.69
N THR A 104 -8.74 3.65 -25.61
CA THR A 104 -9.29 5.01 -25.60
C THR A 104 -8.29 6.01 -26.16
N CYS A 105 -6.98 5.73 -26.06
CA CYS A 105 -5.89 6.58 -26.53
C CYS A 105 -4.78 5.76 -27.21
N ASN A 106 -4.14 6.34 -28.22
CA ASN A 106 -2.97 5.75 -28.90
C ASN A 106 -1.65 5.97 -28.15
N LYS A 107 -1.64 6.84 -27.13
CA LYS A 107 -0.48 7.09 -26.28
C LYS A 107 -0.60 6.27 -25.00
N PRO A 108 0.51 5.73 -24.48
CA PRO A 108 0.50 5.06 -23.19
C PRO A 108 0.09 6.05 -22.10
N CYS A 109 -0.71 5.59 -21.14
CA CYS A 109 -1.08 6.39 -19.99
C CYS A 109 0.01 6.37 -18.91
N CYS A 110 0.75 5.27 -18.77
CA CYS A 110 1.84 5.14 -17.81
C CYS A 110 2.92 4.20 -18.34
N LEU A 111 4.19 4.49 -18.02
CA LEU A 111 5.33 3.62 -18.27
C LEU A 111 5.85 3.11 -16.93
N SER A 112 5.87 1.79 -16.76
CA SER A 112 6.44 1.10 -15.58
C SER A 112 7.78 0.48 -15.92
N GLY A 113 8.55 0.06 -14.92
CA GLY A 113 9.78 -0.71 -15.11
C GLY A 113 9.54 -1.99 -15.91
N ASP A 114 8.47 -2.72 -15.59
CA ASP A 114 8.13 -4.02 -16.17
C ASP A 114 7.10 -3.98 -17.33
N ALA A 115 6.44 -2.85 -17.58
CA ALA A 115 5.29 -2.82 -18.48
C ALA A 115 4.97 -1.43 -19.07
N VAL A 116 4.11 -1.43 -20.08
CA VAL A 116 3.50 -0.23 -20.69
C VAL A 116 1.99 -0.30 -20.49
N TYR A 117 1.36 0.77 -20.02
CA TYR A 117 -0.08 0.83 -19.76
C TYR A 117 -0.82 1.67 -20.79
N TYR A 118 -1.95 1.16 -21.27
CA TYR A 118 -2.86 1.87 -22.16
C TYR A 118 -4.27 1.87 -21.56
N SER A 119 -4.92 3.03 -21.58
CA SER A 119 -6.33 3.14 -21.18
C SER A 119 -7.24 2.47 -22.22
N ALA A 120 -8.25 1.74 -21.76
CA ALA A 120 -9.18 0.99 -22.58
C ALA A 120 -10.60 1.01 -22.00
N SER A 121 -11.60 0.90 -22.87
CA SER A 121 -13.01 0.69 -22.51
C SER A 121 -13.41 -0.75 -22.81
N CYS A 122 -14.31 -1.31 -22.01
CA CYS A 122 -14.88 -2.65 -22.22
C CYS A 122 -16.32 -2.55 -22.73
N ALA A 123 -16.65 -3.23 -23.83
CA ALA A 123 -18.00 -3.20 -24.40
C ALA A 123 -19.05 -3.84 -23.49
N SER A 124 -18.67 -4.83 -22.68
CA SER A 124 -19.57 -5.46 -21.69
C SER A 124 -19.69 -4.67 -20.38
N ASP A 125 -18.85 -3.66 -20.17
CA ASP A 125 -18.84 -2.83 -18.97
C ASP A 125 -18.48 -1.38 -19.34
N THR A 126 -19.50 -0.65 -19.79
CA THR A 126 -19.36 0.72 -20.33
C THR A 126 -19.21 1.79 -19.25
N GLN A 127 -19.44 1.44 -17.98
CA GLN A 127 -19.35 2.39 -16.87
C GLN A 127 -17.93 2.50 -16.30
N ASN A 128 -17.08 1.49 -16.54
CA ASN A 128 -15.74 1.44 -15.99
C ASN A 128 -14.67 1.62 -17.06
N THR A 129 -13.57 2.27 -16.67
CA THR A 129 -12.35 2.33 -17.48
C THR A 129 -11.40 1.23 -17.03
N TYR A 130 -10.69 0.65 -17.98
CA TYR A 130 -9.70 -0.40 -17.77
C TYR A 130 -8.34 0.07 -18.26
N ALA A 131 -7.28 -0.58 -17.78
CA ALA A 131 -5.94 -0.46 -18.34
C ALA A 131 -5.48 -1.80 -18.90
N VAL A 132 -4.92 -1.74 -20.10
CA VAL A 132 -4.21 -2.83 -20.76
C VAL A 132 -2.73 -2.66 -20.42
N LYS A 133 -2.23 -3.53 -19.54
CA LYS A 133 -0.82 -3.64 -19.17
C LYS A 133 -0.13 -4.60 -20.12
N ILE A 134 0.81 -4.11 -20.90
CA ILE A 134 1.64 -4.91 -21.81
C ILE A 134 3.00 -5.11 -21.15
N CYS A 135 3.29 -6.34 -20.73
CA CYS A 135 4.54 -6.66 -20.04
C CYS A 135 5.73 -6.57 -21.00
N LYS A 136 6.82 -5.95 -20.55
CA LYS A 136 8.12 -5.84 -21.23
C LYS A 136 8.93 -7.14 -21.05
N GLY A 137 9.86 -7.39 -21.95
CA GLY A 137 10.79 -8.51 -21.86
C GLY A 137 11.02 -9.19 -23.20
N GLN A 138 12.26 -9.16 -23.67
CA GLN A 138 12.66 -9.74 -24.96
C GLN A 138 13.10 -11.20 -24.86
N ALA A 139 13.49 -11.65 -23.66
CA ALA A 139 13.94 -13.01 -23.43
C ALA A 139 12.77 -14.00 -23.47
N PRO A 140 12.94 -15.22 -24.00
CA PRO A 140 11.89 -16.24 -24.00
C PRO A 140 11.40 -16.56 -22.58
N ASP A 141 12.31 -16.56 -21.60
CA ASP A 141 12.01 -16.86 -20.20
C ASP A 141 11.21 -15.76 -19.49
N SER A 142 11.20 -14.52 -20.01
CA SER A 142 10.47 -13.43 -19.37
C SER A 142 8.96 -13.65 -19.40
N LYS A 143 8.43 -14.33 -20.43
CA LYS A 143 7.00 -14.68 -20.49
C LYS A 143 6.62 -15.61 -19.33
N GLN A 144 7.43 -16.63 -19.09
CA GLN A 144 7.19 -17.60 -18.02
C GLN A 144 7.28 -16.93 -16.63
N ALA A 145 8.25 -16.04 -16.44
CA ALA A 145 8.38 -15.26 -15.21
C ALA A 145 7.14 -14.39 -14.95
N HIS A 146 6.61 -13.71 -15.98
CA HIS A 146 5.38 -12.90 -15.87
C HIS A 146 4.16 -13.75 -15.52
N LEU A 147 3.99 -14.92 -16.14
CA LEU A 147 2.87 -15.83 -15.84
C LEU A 147 2.97 -16.40 -14.42
N TYR A 148 4.17 -16.78 -13.97
CA TYR A 148 4.40 -17.22 -12.59
C TYR A 148 4.05 -16.13 -11.59
N SER A 149 4.55 -14.90 -11.84
CA SER A 149 4.23 -13.71 -11.05
C SER A 149 2.73 -13.48 -10.91
N LEU A 150 1.97 -13.57 -12.01
CA LEU A 150 0.51 -13.43 -12.01
C LEU A 150 -0.16 -14.53 -11.19
N SER A 151 0.32 -15.77 -11.27
CA SER A 151 -0.20 -16.87 -10.45
C SER A 151 0.01 -16.63 -8.94
N VAL A 152 1.18 -16.10 -8.55
CA VAL A 152 1.43 -15.73 -7.14
C VAL A 152 0.52 -14.58 -6.73
N GLN A 153 0.40 -13.53 -7.55
CA GLN A 153 -0.47 -12.39 -7.27
C GLN A 153 -1.94 -12.79 -7.10
N GLN A 154 -2.46 -13.68 -7.96
CA GLN A 154 -3.84 -14.20 -7.86
C GLN A 154 -4.09 -15.04 -6.61
N SER A 155 -3.04 -15.59 -5.98
CA SER A 155 -3.16 -16.33 -4.72
C SER A 155 -3.25 -15.43 -3.48
N ILE A 156 -2.97 -14.13 -3.62
CA ILE A 156 -3.00 -13.16 -2.52
C ILE A 156 -4.36 -12.46 -2.53
N PRO A 157 -5.04 -12.32 -1.37
CA PRO A 157 -6.28 -11.57 -1.30
C PRO A 157 -6.11 -10.12 -1.79
N PRO A 158 -7.14 -9.55 -2.44
CA PRO A 158 -7.20 -8.13 -2.81
C PRO A 158 -6.74 -7.21 -1.68
N HIS A 159 -5.89 -6.23 -2.00
CA HIS A 159 -5.47 -5.18 -1.09
C HIS A 159 -5.46 -3.82 -1.79
N PHE A 160 -5.76 -2.76 -1.04
CA PHE A 160 -5.88 -1.39 -1.57
C PHE A 160 -4.59 -0.89 -2.21
N ASN A 161 -3.42 -1.32 -1.74
CA ASN A 161 -2.12 -0.89 -2.28
C ASN A 161 -1.43 -1.93 -3.17
N LEU A 162 -2.11 -3.01 -3.56
CA LEU A 162 -1.57 -4.00 -4.49
C LEU A 162 -2.33 -3.94 -5.81
N GLN A 163 -1.60 -3.96 -6.93
CA GLN A 163 -2.22 -4.09 -8.23
C GLN A 163 -3.05 -5.39 -8.29
N GLN A 164 -4.21 -5.33 -8.94
CA GLN A 164 -5.05 -6.51 -9.19
C GLN A 164 -5.24 -6.71 -10.69
N ASP A 165 -5.28 -7.97 -11.10
CA ASP A 165 -5.62 -8.34 -12.46
C ASP A 165 -7.09 -8.74 -12.56
N CYS A 166 -7.71 -8.37 -13.68
CA CYS A 166 -9.02 -8.84 -14.10
C CYS A 166 -8.89 -9.97 -15.12
N GLY A 167 -7.68 -10.37 -15.51
CA GLY A 167 -7.47 -11.33 -16.59
C GLY A 167 -6.14 -11.10 -17.29
N HIS A 168 -5.61 -12.15 -17.90
CA HIS A 168 -4.38 -12.07 -18.68
C HIS A 168 -4.36 -13.13 -19.80
N PHE A 169 -3.63 -12.84 -20.86
CA PHE A 169 -3.43 -13.73 -22.01
C PHE A 169 -2.18 -13.32 -22.78
N ILE A 170 -1.80 -14.12 -23.79
CA ILE A 170 -0.67 -13.82 -24.68
C ILE A 170 -1.21 -13.24 -25.99
N ALA A 171 -0.62 -12.15 -26.49
CA ALA A 171 -1.02 -11.53 -27.75
C ALA A 171 0.17 -11.02 -28.56
N CYS A 172 0.02 -10.96 -29.88
CA CYS A 172 0.98 -10.35 -30.80
C CYS A 172 0.82 -8.82 -30.76
N VAL A 173 1.74 -8.16 -30.07
CA VAL A 173 1.72 -6.71 -29.88
C VAL A 173 2.61 -6.03 -30.93
N PRO A 174 2.12 -5.01 -31.65
CA PRO A 174 2.93 -4.21 -32.55
C PRO A 174 4.04 -3.46 -31.80
N ARG A 175 5.23 -3.38 -32.37
CA ARG A 175 6.37 -2.67 -31.78
C ARG A 175 6.10 -1.19 -31.48
N SER A 176 5.22 -0.55 -32.26
CA SER A 176 4.82 0.85 -32.01
C SER A 176 4.12 1.08 -30.67
N MET A 177 3.64 0.00 -30.02
CA MET A 177 3.07 0.04 -28.67
C MET A 177 4.12 -0.22 -27.55
N LEU A 178 5.40 -0.33 -27.91
CA LEU A 178 6.51 -0.59 -26.99
C LEU A 178 7.57 0.52 -27.14
N PRO A 179 7.38 1.69 -26.48
CA PRO A 179 8.22 2.87 -26.70
C PRO A 179 9.70 2.67 -26.36
N SER A 180 10.03 1.69 -25.52
CA SER A 180 11.40 1.40 -25.06
C SER A 180 12.15 0.39 -25.94
N GLU A 181 11.53 -0.15 -27.00
CA GLU A 181 12.14 -1.18 -27.86
C GLU A 181 12.31 -0.68 -29.30
N GLU A 182 13.50 -0.13 -29.61
CA GLU A 182 13.81 0.43 -30.93
C GLU A 182 14.21 -0.63 -31.97
N SER A 183 14.74 -1.77 -31.53
CA SER A 183 15.22 -2.87 -32.38
C SER A 183 14.49 -4.17 -32.09
N GLY A 184 14.09 -4.90 -33.14
CA GLY A 184 13.40 -6.19 -33.03
C GLY A 184 12.33 -6.39 -34.10
N PRO A 185 11.69 -7.57 -34.17
CA PRO A 185 10.60 -7.85 -35.10
C PRO A 185 9.41 -6.87 -34.94
N ALA A 186 8.68 -6.66 -36.04
CA ALA A 186 7.58 -5.70 -36.11
C ALA A 186 6.41 -6.02 -35.16
N GLU A 187 6.19 -7.31 -34.91
CA GLU A 187 5.23 -7.82 -33.93
C GLU A 187 5.92 -8.83 -33.02
N GLN A 188 5.56 -8.80 -31.74
CA GLN A 188 6.10 -9.69 -30.73
C GLN A 188 5.01 -10.20 -29.82
N GLU A 189 5.08 -11.49 -29.48
CA GLU A 189 4.22 -12.06 -28.46
C GLU A 189 4.60 -11.53 -27.08
N ARG A 190 3.60 -10.95 -26.39
CA ARG A 190 3.74 -10.41 -25.04
C ARG A 190 2.61 -10.92 -24.15
N VAL A 191 2.89 -10.97 -22.84
CA VAL A 191 1.85 -11.16 -21.83
C VAL A 191 1.10 -9.84 -21.67
N VAL A 192 -0.21 -9.89 -21.86
CA VAL A 192 -1.11 -8.76 -21.72
C VAL A 192 -2.00 -9.01 -20.52
N VAL A 193 -2.09 -8.03 -19.63
CA VAL A 193 -2.88 -8.09 -18.40
C VAL A 193 -3.91 -6.97 -18.42
N ILE A 194 -5.14 -7.28 -18.06
CA ILE A 194 -6.23 -6.31 -17.92
C ILE A 194 -6.37 -5.96 -16.45
N THR A 195 -6.47 -4.67 -16.12
CA THR A 195 -6.72 -4.20 -14.76
C THR A 195 -7.74 -3.08 -14.76
N ARG A 196 -8.48 -2.92 -13.66
CA ARG A 196 -9.38 -1.78 -13.43
C ARG A 196 -8.65 -0.54 -12.93
N ASP A 197 -7.52 -0.75 -12.29
CA ASP A 197 -6.72 0.32 -11.73
C ASP A 197 -5.90 0.95 -12.85
N VAL A 198 -6.39 2.04 -13.44
CA VAL A 198 -5.72 2.76 -14.52
C VAL A 198 -4.65 3.68 -13.93
N PRO A 199 -3.35 3.37 -14.07
CA PRO A 199 -2.31 4.22 -13.53
C PRO A 199 -2.17 5.49 -14.37
N HIS A 200 -1.95 6.60 -13.69
CA HIS A 200 -1.65 7.87 -14.31
C HIS A 200 -0.15 8.03 -14.58
N GLN A 201 0.69 7.71 -13.59
CA GLN A 201 2.14 7.82 -13.70
C GLN A 201 2.83 6.86 -12.73
N SER A 202 4.13 6.62 -12.96
CA SER A 202 4.98 5.96 -11.98
C SER A 202 5.42 6.94 -10.89
N VAL A 203 5.84 6.42 -9.74
CA VAL A 203 6.46 7.24 -8.70
C VAL A 203 7.77 7.85 -9.20
N ALA A 204 8.49 7.19 -10.11
CA ALA A 204 9.71 7.74 -10.70
C ALA A 204 9.43 9.02 -11.53
N ASP A 205 8.33 9.03 -12.29
CA ASP A 205 7.90 10.21 -13.04
C ASP A 205 7.40 11.31 -12.09
N PHE A 206 6.67 10.95 -11.04
CA PHE A 206 6.27 11.88 -9.99
C PHE A 206 7.47 12.60 -9.35
N VAL A 207 8.48 11.86 -8.89
CA VAL A 207 9.67 12.47 -8.27
C VAL A 207 10.36 13.40 -9.26
N ARG A 208 10.54 12.97 -10.52
CA ARG A 208 11.19 13.80 -11.54
C ARG A 208 10.45 15.11 -11.81
N GLU A 209 9.12 15.07 -11.89
CA GLU A 209 8.28 16.25 -12.14
C GLU A 209 8.23 17.22 -10.95
N TRP A 210 8.39 16.71 -9.72
CA TRP A 210 8.20 17.48 -8.49
C TRP A 210 9.49 18.00 -7.86
N GLU A 211 10.63 17.89 -8.54
CA GLU A 211 11.93 18.34 -8.01
C GLU A 211 11.94 19.83 -7.67
N SER A 212 11.43 20.68 -8.59
CA SER A 212 11.35 22.12 -8.36
C SER A 212 10.40 22.46 -7.20
N PHE A 213 9.29 21.72 -7.09
CA PHE A 213 8.31 21.88 -6.01
C PHE A 213 8.90 21.48 -4.66
N HIS A 214 9.66 20.38 -4.58
CA HIS A 214 10.34 19.98 -3.35
C HIS A 214 11.30 21.05 -2.83
N ARG A 215 12.02 21.74 -3.73
CA ARG A 215 12.89 22.87 -3.35
C ARG A 215 12.10 24.08 -2.85
N ALA A 216 10.91 24.34 -3.40
CA ALA A 216 10.09 25.48 -3.05
C ALA A 216 9.24 25.26 -1.78
N GLN A 217 8.66 24.07 -1.62
CA GLN A 217 7.78 23.69 -0.51
C GLN A 217 8.13 22.31 0.04
N PRO A 218 9.27 22.19 0.75
CA PRO A 218 9.78 20.90 1.21
C PRO A 218 8.82 20.19 2.17
N GLU A 219 8.18 20.91 3.09
CA GLU A 219 7.25 20.32 4.05
C GLU A 219 6.04 19.67 3.39
N VAL A 220 5.45 20.32 2.38
CA VAL A 220 4.29 19.78 1.66
C VAL A 220 4.70 18.54 0.87
N TYR A 221 5.85 18.58 0.21
CA TYR A 221 6.36 17.44 -0.55
C TYR A 221 6.72 16.26 0.35
N GLU A 222 7.50 16.47 1.41
CA GLU A 222 7.94 15.41 2.31
C GLU A 222 6.78 14.80 3.10
N ARG A 223 5.72 15.58 3.39
CA ARG A 223 4.45 15.04 3.91
C ARG A 223 3.83 14.05 2.91
N ARG A 224 3.77 14.39 1.61
CA ARG A 224 3.27 13.49 0.56
C ARG A 224 4.15 12.24 0.45
N VAL A 225 5.46 12.37 0.55
CA VAL A 225 6.39 11.23 0.61
C VAL A 225 6.07 10.30 1.79
N CYS A 226 5.81 10.85 2.98
CA CYS A 226 5.39 10.04 4.14
C CYS A 226 4.12 9.23 3.85
N PHE A 227 3.14 9.82 3.15
CA PHE A 227 1.92 9.12 2.76
C PHE A 227 2.12 8.03 1.70
N LEU A 228 2.98 8.26 0.71
CA LEU A 228 3.34 7.24 -0.28
C LEU A 228 4.05 6.06 0.40
N LEU A 229 5.00 6.34 1.29
CA LEU A 229 5.69 5.33 2.08
C LEU A 229 4.75 4.58 3.03
N LEU A 230 3.76 5.28 3.63
CA LEU A 230 2.76 4.66 4.49
C LEU A 230 1.92 3.63 3.72
N GLN A 231 1.46 4.00 2.52
CA GLN A 231 0.73 3.12 1.61
C GLN A 231 1.59 1.94 1.13
N LEU A 232 2.87 2.18 0.81
CA LEU A 232 3.84 1.13 0.48
C LEU A 232 4.00 0.14 1.62
N CYS A 233 4.21 0.62 2.85
CA CYS A 233 4.36 -0.25 4.03
C CYS A 233 3.12 -1.10 4.28
N ALA A 234 1.91 -0.55 4.07
CA ALA A 234 0.67 -1.32 4.18
C ALA A 234 0.60 -2.45 3.14
N GLY A 235 0.95 -2.17 1.88
CA GLY A 235 1.00 -3.21 0.83
C GLY A 235 2.04 -4.29 1.12
N LEU A 236 3.23 -3.91 1.59
CA LEU A 236 4.31 -4.85 1.94
C LEU A 236 3.99 -5.70 3.18
N GLU A 237 3.34 -5.12 4.20
CA GLU A 237 2.83 -5.85 5.36
C GLU A 237 1.85 -6.94 4.92
N HIS A 238 0.95 -6.63 3.98
CA HIS A 238 0.01 -7.60 3.41
C HIS A 238 0.71 -8.72 2.63
N LEU A 239 1.71 -8.40 1.79
CA LEU A 239 2.50 -9.44 1.09
C LEU A 239 3.20 -10.38 2.07
N LYS A 240 3.83 -9.82 3.11
CA LYS A 240 4.54 -10.59 4.13
C LYS A 240 3.60 -11.47 4.96
N ALA A 241 2.40 -10.99 5.28
CA ALA A 241 1.39 -11.79 5.95
C ALA A 241 1.00 -13.05 5.15
N HIS A 242 1.21 -13.03 3.84
CA HIS A 242 0.98 -14.16 2.92
C HIS A 242 2.28 -14.88 2.50
N GLY A 243 3.41 -14.60 3.15
CA GLY A 243 4.69 -15.27 2.90
C GLY A 243 5.34 -14.90 1.56
N VAL A 244 5.02 -13.71 1.03
CA VAL A 244 5.51 -13.22 -0.25
C VAL A 244 6.47 -12.04 -0.04
N THR A 245 7.58 -12.03 -0.78
CA THR A 245 8.55 -10.92 -0.80
C THR A 245 8.62 -10.35 -2.21
N HIS A 246 8.58 -9.02 -2.34
CA HIS A 246 8.50 -8.34 -3.63
C HIS A 246 9.81 -8.42 -4.43
N ARG A 247 10.94 -8.09 -3.78
CA ARG A 247 12.31 -8.16 -4.31
C ARG A 247 12.69 -7.21 -5.43
N ASP A 248 11.73 -6.53 -6.05
CA ASP A 248 11.99 -5.55 -7.11
C ASP A 248 11.38 -4.18 -6.80
N LEU A 249 11.53 -3.72 -5.56
CA LEU A 249 11.02 -2.42 -5.17
C LEU A 249 11.92 -1.30 -5.71
N CYS A 250 11.38 -0.56 -6.66
CA CYS A 250 11.95 0.65 -7.23
C CYS A 250 10.82 1.63 -7.59
N MET A 251 11.15 2.91 -7.81
CA MET A 251 10.13 3.94 -8.06
C MET A 251 9.35 3.70 -9.37
N GLU A 252 9.96 3.02 -10.34
CA GLU A 252 9.35 2.67 -11.61
C GLU A 252 8.26 1.58 -11.49
N ASN A 253 8.31 0.79 -10.42
CA ASN A 253 7.38 -0.31 -10.13
C ASN A 253 6.28 0.08 -9.11
N LEU A 254 6.21 1.36 -8.76
CA LEU A 254 5.16 1.92 -7.91
C LEU A 254 4.32 2.88 -8.76
N LEU A 255 3.01 2.68 -8.77
CA LEU A 255 2.07 3.38 -9.65
C LEU A 255 1.16 4.30 -8.86
N LEU A 256 0.84 5.46 -9.43
CA LEU A 256 -0.11 6.42 -8.89
C LEU A 256 -1.35 6.51 -9.80
N LEU A 257 -2.54 6.29 -9.22
CA LEU A 257 -3.80 6.26 -9.99
C LEU A 257 -4.37 7.64 -10.31
N GLN A 258 -4.09 8.62 -9.46
CA GLN A 258 -4.56 10.00 -9.60
C GLN A 258 -3.36 10.91 -9.81
N ARG A 259 -3.52 11.97 -10.60
CA ARG A 259 -2.52 13.04 -10.63
C ARG A 259 -2.53 13.73 -9.27
N PRO A 260 -1.39 13.81 -8.57
CA PRO A 260 -1.27 14.72 -7.46
C PRO A 260 -1.40 16.15 -8.01
N ASP A 261 -2.32 16.92 -7.46
CA ASP A 261 -2.47 18.34 -7.78
C ASP A 261 -1.80 19.16 -6.65
N PRO A 262 -0.84 20.05 -6.94
CA PRO A 262 -0.21 20.91 -5.94
C PRO A 262 -1.22 21.80 -5.17
N GLN A 263 -2.33 22.17 -5.80
CA GLN A 263 -3.36 23.03 -5.22
C GLN A 263 -4.45 22.24 -4.47
N GLN A 264 -4.58 20.94 -4.73
CA GLN A 264 -5.52 20.08 -4.01
C GLN A 264 -4.82 19.26 -2.93
N HIS A 265 -5.50 19.11 -1.80
CA HIS A 265 -5.07 18.22 -0.71
C HIS A 265 -5.30 16.73 -1.03
N SER A 266 -5.79 16.38 -2.21
CA SER A 266 -6.05 14.99 -2.60
C SER A 266 -4.75 14.20 -2.71
N LEU A 267 -4.74 13.05 -2.04
CA LEU A 267 -3.62 12.11 -2.06
C LEU A 267 -3.83 11.04 -3.12
N PRO A 268 -2.83 10.81 -3.99
CA PRO A 268 -2.94 9.72 -4.95
C PRO A 268 -2.85 8.38 -4.23
N ARG A 269 -3.68 7.44 -4.69
CA ARG A 269 -3.56 6.03 -4.34
C ARG A 269 -2.30 5.43 -4.96
N LEU A 270 -1.46 4.83 -4.13
CA LEU A 270 -0.26 4.10 -4.54
C LEU A 270 -0.55 2.61 -4.71
N LEU A 271 -0.09 2.03 -5.81
CA LEU A 271 -0.11 0.59 -6.07
C LEU A 271 1.30 0.04 -6.27
N ILE A 272 1.59 -1.06 -5.59
CA ILE A 272 2.75 -1.89 -5.86
C ILE A 272 2.44 -2.74 -7.10
N SER A 273 3.24 -2.59 -8.15
CA SER A 273 3.18 -3.39 -9.38
C SER A 273 4.46 -4.21 -9.55
N SER A 274 4.54 -4.92 -10.68
CA SER A 274 5.81 -5.49 -11.16
C SER A 274 6.36 -6.62 -10.29
N PHE A 275 5.48 -7.60 -10.10
CA PHE A 275 5.70 -8.83 -9.37
C PHE A 275 6.63 -9.85 -10.08
N ALA A 276 7.33 -9.45 -11.13
CA ALA A 276 8.13 -10.33 -11.99
C ALA A 276 9.23 -11.10 -11.24
N LYS A 277 9.68 -10.60 -10.08
CA LYS A 277 10.67 -11.25 -9.20
C LYS A 277 10.07 -11.73 -7.86
N LEU A 278 8.75 -11.87 -7.76
CA LEU A 278 8.09 -12.45 -6.60
C LEU A 278 8.66 -13.84 -6.33
N LYS A 279 9.13 -14.07 -5.11
CA LYS A 279 9.55 -15.41 -4.66
C LYS A 279 8.72 -15.80 -3.44
N ARG A 280 8.14 -17.00 -3.49
CA ARG A 280 7.70 -17.72 -2.29
C ARG A 280 8.94 -18.26 -1.59
N LEU A 281 8.98 -18.20 -0.27
CA LEU A 281 10.15 -18.45 0.61
C LEU A 281 11.07 -19.66 0.29
N ASN A 282 10.73 -20.58 -0.62
CA ASN A 282 11.40 -21.88 -0.84
C ASN A 282 12.05 -22.13 -2.24
N ALA A 283 12.26 -21.14 -3.13
CA ALA A 283 12.74 -21.39 -4.51
C ALA A 283 14.08 -20.71 -4.92
N ASP A 284 15.24 -21.37 -4.84
CA ASP A 284 16.56 -20.78 -5.15
C ASP A 284 16.84 -20.53 -6.64
N GLU A 285 17.30 -19.32 -6.98
CA GLU A 285 17.78 -18.89 -8.31
C GLU A 285 18.79 -17.71 -8.15
N PRO A 286 19.86 -17.63 -8.97
CA PRO A 286 20.84 -16.53 -8.96
C PRO A 286 20.32 -15.19 -9.54
N PHE A 287 20.77 -14.07 -8.96
CA PHE A 287 20.40 -12.69 -9.34
C PHE A 287 21.14 -12.19 -10.59
N LEU A 288 20.47 -11.34 -11.41
CA LEU A 288 21.04 -10.73 -12.63
C LEU A 288 21.74 -9.38 -12.37
N LYS A 289 22.80 -9.13 -13.15
CA LYS A 289 23.87 -8.12 -12.97
C LYS A 289 23.49 -6.63 -12.83
N ARG A 290 22.23 -6.21 -13.01
CA ARG A 290 21.81 -4.80 -12.89
C ARG A 290 21.25 -4.46 -11.48
N ASP A 291 20.97 -5.48 -10.67
CA ASP A 291 20.27 -5.35 -9.38
C ASP A 291 21.20 -5.12 -8.18
N HIS A 292 22.53 -5.25 -8.33
CA HIS A 292 23.46 -5.32 -7.19
C HIS A 292 23.43 -4.11 -6.24
N ALA A 293 23.10 -2.91 -6.73
CA ALA A 293 23.04 -1.70 -5.89
C ALA A 293 21.77 -1.61 -5.01
N ARG A 294 20.77 -2.47 -5.25
CA ARG A 294 19.55 -2.58 -4.43
C ARG A 294 19.45 -3.91 -3.69
N LEU A 295 20.46 -4.77 -3.82
CA LEU A 295 20.50 -6.02 -3.07
C LEU A 295 20.89 -5.72 -1.63
N ALA A 296 20.07 -6.19 -0.69
CA ALA A 296 20.41 -6.18 0.71
C ALA A 296 21.70 -7.01 0.96
N PRO A 297 22.57 -6.58 1.89
CA PRO A 297 23.86 -7.23 2.15
C PRO A 297 23.76 -8.74 2.38
N GLU A 298 22.69 -9.21 3.01
CA GLU A 298 22.49 -10.63 3.34
C GLU A 298 22.22 -11.54 2.15
N ILE A 299 21.80 -10.99 1.00
CA ILE A 299 21.65 -11.76 -0.23
C ILE A 299 23.02 -12.18 -0.78
N VAL A 300 24.06 -11.37 -0.50
CA VAL A 300 25.43 -11.70 -0.87
C VAL A 300 26.01 -12.77 0.09
N SER A 301 25.51 -12.86 1.33
CA SER A 301 25.99 -13.80 2.36
C SER A 301 25.15 -15.07 2.55
N ALA A 302 24.11 -15.28 1.74
CA ALA A 302 23.27 -16.48 1.67
C ALA A 302 22.52 -16.88 2.96
N ALA A 303 22.27 -15.94 3.89
CA ALA A 303 21.52 -16.22 5.12
C ALA A 303 20.41 -15.17 5.35
N GLN A 304 19.16 -15.66 5.44
CA GLN A 304 17.96 -14.95 5.94
C GLN A 304 17.22 -14.02 4.95
N TYR A 305 16.20 -14.56 4.28
CA TYR A 305 15.38 -13.88 3.26
C TYR A 305 14.20 -13.04 3.79
N HIS A 306 14.22 -12.54 5.04
CA HIS A 306 12.99 -12.01 5.66
C HIS A 306 12.84 -10.49 5.65
N LYS A 307 13.93 -9.72 5.48
CA LYS A 307 13.90 -8.25 5.55
C LYS A 307 14.46 -7.52 4.32
N PHE A 308 14.29 -8.13 3.15
CA PHE A 308 14.79 -7.59 1.89
C PHE A 308 13.99 -6.38 1.39
N ASP A 309 12.65 -6.46 1.43
CA ASP A 309 11.77 -5.36 1.01
C ASP A 309 11.95 -4.13 1.92
N GLU A 310 12.26 -4.33 3.21
CA GLU A 310 12.61 -3.28 4.16
C GLU A 310 13.86 -2.52 3.70
N PHE A 311 14.90 -3.24 3.28
CA PHE A 311 16.12 -2.63 2.77
C PHE A 311 15.86 -1.80 1.51
N GLN A 312 15.13 -2.35 0.54
CA GLN A 312 14.76 -1.60 -0.68
C GLN A 312 13.88 -0.38 -0.36
N THR A 313 13.02 -0.47 0.66
CA THR A 313 12.25 0.67 1.17
C THR A 313 13.17 1.76 1.73
N GLY A 314 14.24 1.39 2.43
CA GLY A 314 15.27 2.31 2.90
C GLY A 314 15.94 3.08 1.76
N ILE A 315 16.24 2.42 0.64
CA ILE A 315 16.78 3.06 -0.58
C ILE A 315 15.73 4.01 -1.17
N LEU A 316 14.47 3.57 -1.28
CA LEU A 316 13.38 4.39 -1.82
C LEU A 316 13.19 5.71 -1.07
N ILE A 317 13.46 5.77 0.24
CA ILE A 317 13.38 7.02 1.00
C ILE A 317 14.37 8.06 0.46
N TYR A 318 15.61 7.66 0.15
CA TYR A 318 16.59 8.57 -0.45
C TYR A 318 16.13 9.07 -1.82
N GLU A 319 15.66 8.15 -2.65
CA GLU A 319 15.25 8.46 -4.02
C GLU A 319 14.04 9.38 -4.07
N LEU A 320 13.03 9.11 -3.24
CA LEU A 320 11.85 9.96 -3.07
C LEU A 320 12.21 11.37 -2.59
N LEU A 321 13.30 11.52 -1.85
CA LEU A 321 13.80 12.81 -1.35
C LEU A 321 14.82 13.47 -2.29
N HIS A 322 14.84 13.06 -3.57
CA HIS A 322 15.75 13.58 -4.60
C HIS A 322 17.24 13.40 -4.24
N ARG A 323 17.56 12.31 -3.52
CA ARG A 323 18.92 11.88 -3.24
C ARG A 323 19.26 10.67 -4.10
N ARG A 324 20.55 10.49 -4.35
CA ARG A 324 21.05 9.30 -5.04
C ARG A 324 20.92 8.08 -4.15
N ASN A 325 20.83 6.89 -4.75
CA ASN A 325 20.92 5.65 -4.02
C ASN A 325 22.27 5.61 -3.27
N PRO A 326 22.29 5.45 -1.92
CA PRO A 326 23.51 5.40 -1.13
C PRO A 326 24.55 4.37 -1.61
N PHE A 327 24.11 3.30 -2.27
CA PHE A 327 24.96 2.19 -2.71
C PHE A 327 25.27 2.22 -4.22
N GLU A 328 24.88 3.26 -4.94
CA GLU A 328 25.12 3.37 -6.39
C GLU A 328 26.62 3.40 -6.72
N ALA A 329 27.42 4.12 -5.93
CA ALA A 329 28.86 4.24 -6.13
C ALA A 329 29.64 3.00 -5.66
N THR A 330 29.09 2.25 -4.70
CA THR A 330 29.72 1.05 -4.12
C THR A 330 28.69 -0.08 -4.02
N PRO A 331 28.28 -0.68 -5.16
CA PRO A 331 27.27 -1.72 -5.17
C PRO A 331 27.78 -2.95 -4.40
N GLY A 332 26.94 -3.50 -3.51
CA GLY A 332 27.28 -4.69 -2.74
C GLY A 332 28.26 -4.47 -1.58
N LYS A 333 28.53 -3.23 -1.17
CA LYS A 333 29.27 -2.97 0.09
C LYS A 333 28.42 -3.49 1.26
N CYS A 334 28.88 -4.56 1.90
CA CYS A 334 28.18 -5.22 3.00
C CYS A 334 28.64 -4.75 4.39
N ASP A 335 29.84 -4.16 4.48
CA ASP A 335 30.50 -3.80 5.75
C ASP A 335 30.47 -2.28 6.02
N TYR A 336 29.35 -1.62 5.73
CA TYR A 336 29.19 -0.20 6.06
C TYR A 336 28.57 -0.05 7.45
N ARG A 337 28.85 1.10 8.08
CA ARG A 337 28.15 1.52 9.31
C ARG A 337 27.01 2.46 8.93
N CYS A 338 25.91 2.45 9.70
CA CYS A 338 24.80 3.39 9.48
C CYS A 338 25.25 4.86 9.52
N ASP A 339 26.33 5.18 10.25
CA ASP A 339 26.93 6.52 10.29
C ASP A 339 27.64 6.93 8.98
N GLU A 340 27.95 5.98 8.09
CA GLU A 340 28.54 6.22 6.78
C GLU A 340 27.49 6.55 5.70
N LEU A 341 26.20 6.38 6.00
CA LEU A 341 25.13 6.69 5.07
C LEU A 341 25.05 8.20 4.83
N PRO A 342 24.79 8.66 3.59
CA PRO A 342 24.71 10.09 3.28
C PRO A 342 23.61 10.77 4.12
N PRO A 343 23.86 11.94 4.73
CA PRO A 343 22.81 12.63 5.48
C PRO A 343 21.71 13.17 4.54
N ILE A 344 20.47 13.17 5.03
CA ILE A 344 19.32 13.79 4.38
C ILE A 344 19.20 15.22 4.91
N PRO A 345 19.26 16.26 4.06
CA PRO A 345 19.17 17.65 4.51
C PRO A 345 17.86 17.93 5.24
N ALA A 346 17.97 18.62 6.37
CA ALA A 346 16.84 19.01 7.21
C ALA A 346 16.04 20.16 6.57
N ALA A 347 15.24 19.83 5.55
CA ALA A 347 14.43 20.78 4.80
C ALA A 347 13.01 20.95 5.37
N SER A 348 12.53 19.99 6.17
CA SER A 348 11.21 20.02 6.79
C SER A 348 11.19 19.33 8.17
N ILE A 349 10.04 19.37 8.85
CA ILE A 349 9.80 18.62 10.09
C ILE A 349 9.90 17.10 9.92
N TYR A 350 9.77 16.60 8.68
CA TYR A 350 9.80 15.18 8.36
C TYR A 350 11.21 14.67 8.08
N SER A 351 12.12 15.51 7.57
CA SER A 351 13.43 15.08 7.09
C SER A 351 14.25 14.33 8.15
N PRO A 352 14.33 14.79 9.42
CA PRO A 352 15.07 14.05 10.46
C PRO A 352 14.47 12.68 10.75
N GLY A 353 13.14 12.58 10.72
CA GLY A 353 12.41 11.33 10.93
C GLY A 353 12.57 10.35 9.77
N LEU A 354 12.52 10.86 8.54
CA LEU A 354 12.76 10.08 7.32
C LEU A 354 14.20 9.59 7.25
N GLN A 355 15.18 10.41 7.64
CA GLN A 355 16.58 9.99 7.77
C GLN A 355 16.73 8.85 8.78
N ARG A 356 16.15 9.02 9.97
CA ARG A 356 16.19 7.99 11.00
C ARG A 356 15.55 6.69 10.52
N LEU A 357 14.39 6.78 9.87
CA LEU A 357 13.71 5.62 9.30
C LEU A 357 14.57 4.93 8.23
N ALA A 358 15.20 5.70 7.32
CA ALA A 358 16.09 5.14 6.31
C ALA A 358 17.27 4.40 6.94
N HIS A 359 17.89 4.95 7.98
CA HIS A 359 19.00 4.27 8.68
C HIS A 359 18.55 2.96 9.36
N LEU A 360 17.36 2.94 9.96
CA LEU A 360 16.81 1.72 10.58
C LEU A 360 16.48 0.63 9.55
N LEU A 361 16.05 1.02 8.35
CA LEU A 361 15.75 0.12 7.23
C LEU A 361 17.01 -0.34 6.48
N LEU A 362 18.04 0.50 6.44
CA LEU A 362 19.34 0.22 5.84
C LEU A 362 20.34 -0.31 6.87
N GLU A 363 19.89 -0.86 8.00
CA GLU A 363 20.78 -1.54 8.93
C GLU A 363 21.38 -2.78 8.24
N PRO A 364 22.73 -2.93 8.20
CA PRO A 364 23.38 -4.03 7.51
C PRO A 364 22.99 -5.40 8.09
N ASP A 365 22.90 -5.50 9.42
CA ASP A 365 22.49 -6.72 10.12
C ASP A 365 20.96 -6.92 10.02
N PRO A 366 20.47 -7.97 9.33
CA PRO A 366 19.03 -8.25 9.25
C PRO A 366 18.38 -8.51 10.61
N GLY A 367 19.15 -8.96 11.61
CA GLY A 367 18.66 -9.13 12.98
C GLY A 367 18.26 -7.80 13.61
N ARG A 368 19.02 -6.73 13.34
CA ARG A 368 18.81 -5.38 13.89
C ARG A 368 17.93 -4.50 13.01
N ARG A 369 17.85 -4.78 11.71
CA ARG A 369 16.98 -4.07 10.77
C ARG A 369 15.53 -4.12 11.24
N ILE A 370 14.83 -2.99 11.23
CA ILE A 370 13.43 -2.96 11.70
C ILE A 370 12.49 -3.73 10.77
N HIS A 371 11.33 -4.12 11.27
CA HIS A 371 10.28 -4.71 10.43
C HIS A 371 9.49 -3.62 9.70
N ILE A 372 8.87 -3.98 8.57
CA ILE A 372 8.03 -3.03 7.82
C ILE A 372 6.85 -2.48 8.63
N GLN A 373 6.34 -3.26 9.60
CA GLN A 373 5.29 -2.81 10.50
C GLN A 373 5.76 -1.67 11.43
N ASP A 374 7.02 -1.71 11.87
CA ASP A 374 7.61 -0.63 12.66
C ASP A 374 7.85 0.62 11.82
N ALA A 375 8.28 0.44 10.56
CA ALA A 375 8.36 1.54 9.59
C ALA A 375 6.99 2.21 9.39
N ARG A 376 5.92 1.41 9.27
CA ARG A 376 4.54 1.92 9.18
C ARG A 376 4.16 2.78 10.39
N ARG A 377 4.45 2.31 11.60
CA ARG A 377 4.18 3.05 12.85
C ARG A 377 4.98 4.34 12.95
N ILE A 378 6.26 4.31 12.55
CA ILE A 378 7.11 5.51 12.50
C ILE A 378 6.51 6.54 11.54
N LEU A 379 6.09 6.13 10.34
CA LEU A 379 5.45 7.04 9.37
C LEU A 379 4.13 7.61 9.91
N GLN A 380 3.32 6.81 10.61
CA GLN A 380 2.12 7.28 11.28
C GLN A 380 2.45 8.33 12.37
N ALA A 381 3.50 8.09 13.16
CA ALA A 381 3.98 9.03 14.16
C ALA A 381 4.52 10.32 13.52
N LEU A 382 5.19 10.23 12.37
CA LEU A 382 5.63 11.39 11.60
C LEU A 382 4.47 12.17 11.00
N LEU A 383 3.38 11.53 10.58
CA LEU A 383 2.22 12.21 10.01
C LEU A 383 1.32 12.87 11.07
N TRP A 384 1.02 12.16 12.17
CA TRP A 384 -0.02 12.57 13.14
C TRP A 384 0.44 12.67 14.60
N GLY A 385 1.70 12.33 14.89
CA GLY A 385 2.27 12.32 16.24
C GLY A 385 2.14 10.97 16.96
N PRO A 386 2.63 10.86 18.22
CA PRO A 386 3.08 11.95 19.06
C PRO A 386 4.44 12.53 18.63
N ARG A 387 4.59 13.84 18.80
CA ARG A 387 5.83 14.57 18.49
C ARG A 387 6.79 14.52 19.68
N ARG A 388 8.06 14.81 19.41
CA ARG A 388 9.15 14.76 20.40
C ARG A 388 8.84 15.62 21.64
N GLU A 389 8.23 16.79 21.47
CA GLU A 389 7.95 17.73 22.56
C GLU A 389 7.01 17.14 23.61
N LEU A 390 6.05 16.29 23.21
CA LEU A 390 5.15 15.61 24.14
C LEU A 390 5.87 14.51 24.94
N LEU A 391 6.88 13.88 24.32
CA LEU A 391 7.59 12.74 24.87
C LEU A 391 8.71 13.16 25.84
N GLU A 392 9.27 14.36 25.64
CA GLU A 392 10.36 14.91 26.46
C GLU A 392 9.88 15.74 27.66
N GLN A 393 8.57 15.98 27.82
CA GLN A 393 8.09 16.74 28.98
C GLN A 393 8.43 16.00 30.28
N PRO A 394 9.03 16.68 31.28
CA PRO A 394 9.06 16.16 32.64
C PRO A 394 7.63 16.19 33.14
N TRP A 395 6.96 15.04 33.18
CA TRP A 395 5.64 14.89 33.80
C TRP A 395 5.81 15.09 35.31
N VAL A 396 5.89 16.35 35.75
CA VAL A 396 5.95 16.76 37.15
C VAL A 396 4.57 16.50 37.74
N CYS A 397 4.42 15.40 38.48
CA CYS A 397 3.24 15.19 39.29
C CYS A 397 3.17 16.27 40.38
N GLY A 398 2.15 17.12 40.31
CA GLY A 398 1.75 17.92 41.45
C GLY A 398 1.26 17.01 42.57
N GLY A 399 1.93 17.08 43.73
CA GLY A 399 1.39 16.77 45.06
C GLY A 399 1.12 15.30 45.39
N ALA A 400 2.07 14.65 46.07
CA ALA A 400 1.78 13.73 47.16
C ALA A 400 3.03 13.53 48.02
N GLU A 401 3.16 14.37 49.05
CA GLU A 401 3.83 13.93 50.27
C GLU A 401 3.04 12.74 50.83
N GLY A 402 3.74 11.63 51.12
CA GLY A 402 3.21 10.56 51.95
C GLY A 402 3.07 9.20 51.28
N GLY A 403 4.03 8.33 51.56
CA GLY A 403 3.76 6.95 51.97
C GLY A 403 3.49 5.90 50.89
N GLY A 404 4.50 5.04 50.69
CA GLY A 404 4.30 3.58 50.70
C GLY A 404 3.70 2.91 49.46
N GLY A 405 4.58 2.24 48.71
CA GLY A 405 4.31 0.88 48.19
C GLY A 405 3.37 0.75 46.99
N GLY A 406 3.95 0.70 45.80
CA GLY A 406 3.30 0.14 44.61
C GLY A 406 3.96 0.61 43.32
N TRP A 407 4.59 -0.31 42.60
CA TRP A 407 5.13 -0.10 41.25
C TRP A 407 3.99 0.30 40.28
N ARG A 408 3.62 1.58 40.24
CA ARG A 408 2.75 2.11 39.17
C ARG A 408 3.60 2.29 37.92
N LEU A 409 3.18 1.66 36.82
CA LEU A 409 3.70 1.94 35.48
C LEU A 409 3.61 3.46 35.22
N GLU A 410 4.75 4.14 35.35
CA GLU A 410 5.21 5.35 34.68
C GLU A 410 4.14 6.42 34.28
N PRO A 411 4.17 7.64 34.85
CA PRO A 411 3.33 8.81 34.49
C PRO A 411 3.25 9.15 32.99
N ARG A 412 4.20 8.64 32.19
CA ARG A 412 4.25 8.80 30.72
C ARG A 412 3.21 7.96 29.98
N HIS A 413 2.81 6.79 30.52
CA HIS A 413 1.77 5.95 29.92
C HIS A 413 0.39 6.65 29.97
N ASP A 414 0.08 7.30 31.09
CA ASP A 414 -1.16 8.05 31.27
C ASP A 414 -1.19 9.29 30.35
N GLY A 415 -0.06 9.99 30.20
CA GLY A 415 0.06 11.11 29.26
C GLY A 415 -0.20 10.72 27.80
N LEU A 416 0.34 9.58 27.35
CA LEU A 416 0.12 9.05 26.01
C LEU A 416 -1.31 8.55 25.80
N LEU A 417 -1.91 7.96 26.83
CA LEU A 417 -3.32 7.56 26.79
C LEU A 417 -4.24 8.78 26.63
N ASN A 418 -4.01 9.84 27.41
CA ASN A 418 -4.75 11.09 27.30
C ASN A 418 -4.61 11.71 25.91
N TRP A 419 -3.39 11.74 25.37
CA TRP A 419 -3.15 12.22 24.01
C TRP A 419 -3.90 11.40 22.96
N LEU A 420 -3.90 10.07 23.09
CA LEU A 420 -4.65 9.18 22.20
C LEU A 420 -6.15 9.48 22.27
N ASP A 421 -6.71 9.58 23.46
CA ASP A 421 -8.15 9.81 23.63
C ASP A 421 -8.59 11.17 23.08
N VAL A 422 -7.78 12.22 23.26
CA VAL A 422 -8.01 13.52 22.62
C VAL A 422 -7.96 13.40 21.09
N LYS A 423 -6.95 12.74 20.52
CA LYS A 423 -6.85 12.55 19.07
C LYS A 423 -8.03 11.77 18.50
N ARG A 424 -8.47 10.73 19.20
CA ARG A 424 -9.63 9.94 18.81
C ARG A 424 -10.92 10.74 18.85
N ALA A 425 -11.14 11.52 19.91
CA ALA A 425 -12.31 12.40 20.03
C ALA A 425 -12.35 13.45 18.92
N LEU A 426 -11.22 14.11 18.62
CA LEU A 426 -11.11 15.09 17.54
C LEU A 426 -11.40 14.46 16.17
N LEU A 427 -10.88 13.25 15.91
CA LEU A 427 -11.14 12.55 14.67
C LEU A 427 -12.62 12.17 14.54
N MET A 428 -13.24 11.69 15.62
CA MET A 428 -14.68 11.40 15.63
C MET A 428 -15.52 12.66 15.37
N MET A 429 -15.15 13.79 15.98
CA MET A 429 -15.81 15.08 15.73
C MET A 429 -15.70 15.50 14.27
N LYS A 430 -14.51 15.36 13.65
CA LYS A 430 -14.29 15.61 12.22
C LYS A 430 -15.21 14.76 11.34
N PHE A 431 -15.35 13.46 11.63
CA PHE A 431 -16.26 12.58 10.89
C PHE A 431 -17.74 12.94 11.12
N ALA A 432 -18.11 13.35 12.33
CA ALA A 432 -19.46 13.79 12.64
C ALA A 432 -19.84 15.06 11.88
N GLU A 433 -18.95 16.06 11.86
CA GLU A 433 -19.14 17.30 11.08
C GLU A 433 -19.30 17.00 9.59
N ARG A 434 -18.42 16.15 9.02
CA ARG A 434 -18.54 15.74 7.62
C ARG A 434 -19.83 15.00 7.29
N SER A 435 -20.42 14.27 8.23
CA SER A 435 -21.70 13.59 7.98
C SER A 435 -22.86 14.56 7.73
N LEU A 436 -22.70 15.84 8.09
CA LEU A 436 -23.65 16.91 7.78
C LEU A 436 -23.44 17.49 6.37
N GLU A 437 -22.32 17.19 5.71
CA GLU A 437 -21.95 17.66 4.36
C GLU A 437 -22.01 16.47 3.36
N PRO A 438 -23.19 16.08 2.84
CA PRO A 438 -23.35 14.87 2.04
C PRO A 438 -22.56 14.85 0.72
N GLU A 439 -22.07 16.02 0.27
CA GLU A 439 -21.23 16.14 -0.94
C GLU A 439 -19.75 15.80 -0.69
N ARG A 440 -19.32 15.69 0.58
CA ARG A 440 -17.92 15.43 0.96
C ARG A 440 -17.74 14.03 1.52
N ASN A 441 -17.32 13.13 0.64
CA ASN A 441 -16.87 11.80 1.03
C ASN A 441 -15.58 11.87 1.89
N ALA A 442 -15.32 10.82 2.66
CA ALA A 442 -14.07 10.68 3.39
C ALA A 442 -12.87 10.68 2.42
N GLU A 443 -11.80 11.38 2.76
CA GLU A 443 -10.58 11.41 1.95
C GLU A 443 -9.65 10.25 2.35
N LEU A 444 -8.70 9.92 1.47
CA LEU A 444 -7.73 8.85 1.74
C LEU A 444 -6.90 9.13 3.01
N GLU A 445 -6.55 10.40 3.27
CA GLU A 445 -5.86 10.80 4.50
C GLU A 445 -6.65 10.42 5.76
N ASP A 446 -7.96 10.65 5.77
CA ASP A 446 -8.81 10.37 6.92
C ASP A 446 -8.89 8.89 7.21
N TRP A 447 -8.97 8.07 6.17
CA TRP A 447 -8.97 6.63 6.34
C TRP A 447 -7.65 6.13 6.92
N LEU A 448 -6.50 6.57 6.38
CA LEU A 448 -5.18 6.21 6.90
C LEU A 448 -4.98 6.69 8.35
N CYS A 449 -5.45 7.89 8.67
CA CYS A 449 -5.45 8.46 10.02
C CYS A 449 -6.33 7.62 10.97
N CYS A 450 -7.51 7.21 10.52
CA CYS A 450 -8.44 6.37 11.28
C CYS A 450 -7.85 4.98 11.55
N GLN A 451 -7.17 4.37 10.57
CA GLN A 451 -6.44 3.12 10.75
C GLN A 451 -5.34 3.23 11.83
N TYR A 452 -4.64 4.37 11.89
CA TYR A 452 -3.66 4.61 12.94
C TYR A 452 -4.32 4.67 14.33
N PHE A 453 -5.27 5.58 14.53
CA PHE A 453 -5.85 5.81 15.86
C PHE A 453 -6.77 4.68 16.37
N SER A 454 -7.26 3.82 15.48
CA SER A 454 -8.02 2.62 15.84
C SER A 454 -7.13 1.46 16.33
N SER A 455 -5.84 1.44 15.95
CA SER A 455 -4.89 0.38 16.31
C SER A 455 -3.83 0.83 17.33
N ALA A 456 -3.57 2.13 17.42
CA ALA A 456 -2.58 2.69 18.33
C ALA A 456 -2.94 2.47 19.81
N ASN A 457 -1.92 2.17 20.61
CA ASN A 457 -1.99 2.04 22.07
C ASN A 457 -0.70 2.60 22.71
N PRO A 458 -0.72 3.00 24.00
CA PRO A 458 0.43 3.64 24.63
C PRO A 458 1.74 2.86 24.49
N ARG A 459 1.72 1.53 24.63
CA ARG A 459 2.89 0.67 24.47
C ARG A 459 3.49 0.75 23.06
N SER A 460 2.65 0.66 22.04
CA SER A 460 3.11 0.78 20.65
C SER A 460 3.66 2.17 20.31
N LEU A 461 3.12 3.23 20.94
CA LEU A 461 3.64 4.59 20.80
C LEU A 461 5.01 4.75 21.47
N CYS A 462 5.20 4.19 22.67
CA CYS A 462 6.50 4.16 23.33
C CYS A 462 7.54 3.47 22.44
N GLN A 463 7.27 2.25 21.98
CA GLN A 463 8.20 1.51 21.10
C GLN A 463 8.55 2.31 19.83
N THR A 464 7.56 2.96 19.22
CA THR A 464 7.80 3.81 18.05
C THR A 464 8.67 5.02 18.39
N ALA A 465 8.46 5.62 19.56
CA ALA A 465 9.27 6.73 20.05
C ALA A 465 10.73 6.33 20.37
N GLU A 466 10.98 5.12 20.86
CA GLU A 466 12.35 4.61 21.06
C GLU A 466 13.10 4.53 19.74
N LEU A 467 12.45 3.97 18.72
CA LEU A 467 13.03 3.84 17.39
C LEU A 467 13.29 5.21 16.75
N LEU A 468 12.30 6.09 16.80
CA LEU A 468 12.32 7.38 16.11
C LEU A 468 13.22 8.42 16.79
N TYR A 469 13.22 8.49 18.13
CA TYR A 469 13.92 9.53 18.87
C TYR A 469 15.13 9.01 19.67
N SER A 470 15.44 7.71 19.58
CA SER A 470 16.50 7.06 20.36
C SER A 470 16.34 7.22 21.88
N LEU A 471 15.09 7.35 22.33
CA LEU A 471 14.74 7.37 23.76
C LEU A 471 14.89 5.96 24.33
N ARG A 472 15.39 5.84 25.56
CA ARG A 472 15.39 4.57 26.31
C ARG A 472 14.21 4.59 27.28
N PHE A 473 13.22 3.71 27.12
CA PHE A 473 12.23 3.47 28.17
C PHE A 473 12.67 2.24 28.99
N THR A 474 12.68 2.37 30.31
CA THR A 474 12.90 1.22 31.20
C THR A 474 11.64 0.36 31.19
N HIS A 475 11.77 -0.87 30.70
CA HIS A 475 10.68 -1.85 30.60
C HIS A 475 10.24 -2.41 31.95
#